data_AF-A0A1X0RHC2-F1
#
_entry.id   AF-A0A1X0RHC2-F1
#
_cell.length_a   1.000
_cell.length_b   1.000
_cell.length_c   1.000
_cell.angle_alpha   90.00
_cell.angle_beta   90.00
_cell.angle_gamma   90.00
#
_symmetry.space_group_name_H-M   'P 1'
#
loop_
_entity.id
_entity.type
_entity.pdbx_description
1 polymer ?
#
loop_
_entity_poly.entity_id
_entity_poly.type
_entity_poly.pdbx_seq_one_letter_code
_entity_poly.pdbx_strand_id
1 'polypeptide(L)' 'MAIQWVYANGSIWTIFDKNTQQQIEALWSKHTSGWIQSSSFRGPVFVDTTQMVLIADGYSCAIARRTT' A
#
# COMPACT_ATOMS: atom_id res chain seq x y z
N MET A 1 -0.89 -9.52 17.27
CA MET A 1 -1.37 -8.27 16.61
C MET A 1 -1.21 -8.47 15.12
N ALA A 2 -2.31 -8.43 14.37
CA ALA A 2 -2.23 -8.53 12.91
C ALA A 2 -2.13 -7.12 12.33
N ILE A 3 -1.12 -6.88 11.49
CA ILE A 3 -0.99 -5.62 10.76
C ILE A 3 -1.79 -5.73 9.48
N GLN A 4 -2.57 -4.71 9.21
CA GLN A 4 -3.34 -4.63 7.99
C GLN A 4 -3.10 -3.31 7.25
N TRP A 5 -2.77 -3.42 5.97
CA TRP A 5 -2.66 -2.26 5.08
C TRP A 5 -3.94 -2.06 4.28
N VAL A 6 -4.33 -0.80 4.13
CA VAL A 6 -5.50 -0.37 3.35
C VAL A 6 -5.14 0.81 2.45
N TYR A 7 -5.87 0.99 1.36
CA TYR A 7 -5.76 2.15 0.48
C TYR A 7 -7.10 2.85 0.30
N ALA A 8 -7.04 4.16 0.06
CA ALA A 8 -8.19 4.98 -0.27
C ALA A 8 -8.64 4.70 -1.71
N ASN A 9 -9.86 4.20 -1.86
CA ASN A 9 -10.55 4.00 -3.12
C ASN A 9 -11.84 4.84 -3.11
N GLY A 10 -11.75 6.10 -3.53
CA GLY A 10 -12.83 7.07 -3.35
C GLY A 10 -13.12 7.31 -1.86
N SER A 11 -14.35 7.04 -1.42
CA SER A 11 -14.78 7.24 -0.03
C SER A 11 -14.63 6.01 0.87
N ILE A 12 -14.05 4.91 0.36
CA ILE A 12 -13.87 3.65 1.12
C ILE A 12 -12.40 3.29 1.26
N TRP A 13 -12.05 2.66 2.39
CA TRP A 13 -10.75 2.07 2.62
C TRP A 13 -10.78 0.59 2.25
N THR A 14 -10.06 0.23 1.19
CA THR A 14 -10.01 -1.14 0.68
C THR A 14 -8.76 -1.83 1.17
N ILE A 15 -8.90 -3.11 1.53
CA ILE A 15 -7.81 -3.93 2.07
C ILE A 15 -6.95 -4.44 0.92
N PHE A 16 -5.63 -4.34 1.07
CA PHE A 16 -4.72 -4.96 0.10
C PHE A 16 -4.72 -6.48 0.22
N ASP A 17 -4.36 -7.18 -0.86
CA ASP A 17 -4.08 -8.61 -0.79
C ASP A 17 -2.87 -8.91 0.12
N LYS A 18 -2.83 -10.14 0.67
CA LYS A 18 -1.83 -10.53 1.68
C LYS A 18 -0.39 -10.35 1.21
N ASN A 19 -0.11 -10.60 -0.07
CA ASN A 19 1.22 -10.44 -0.66
C ASN A 19 1.64 -8.96 -0.69
N THR A 20 0.74 -8.09 -1.16
CA THR A 20 0.96 -6.64 -1.18
C THR A 20 1.16 -6.09 0.22
N GLN A 21 0.36 -6.53 1.20
CA GLN A 21 0.53 -6.09 2.59
C GLN A 21 1.91 -6.42 3.16
N GLN A 22 2.45 -7.62 2.86
CA GLN A 22 3.79 -8.01 3.30
C GLN A 22 4.88 -7.16 2.65
N GLN A 23 4.74 -6.84 1.36
CA GLN A 23 5.69 -5.98 0.65
C GLN A 23 5.66 -4.55 1.20
N ILE A 24 4.48 -3.97 1.42
CA ILE A 24 4.34 -2.63 2.01
C ILE A 24 4.91 -2.62 3.43
N GLU A 25 4.62 -3.63 4.26
CA GLU A 25 5.17 -3.69 5.62
C GLU A 25 6.70 -3.81 5.63
N ALA A 26 7.28 -4.54 4.67
CA ALA A 26 8.73 -4.65 4.52
C ALA A 26 9.38 -3.31 4.11
N LEU A 27 8.72 -2.54 3.24
CA LEU A 27 9.14 -1.19 2.87
C LEU A 27 9.01 -0.22 4.06
N TRP A 28 7.88 -0.29 4.78
CA TRP A 28 7.58 0.55 5.94
C TRP A 28 8.60 0.33 7.05
N SER A 29 8.93 -0.93 7.35
CA SER A 29 9.94 -1.29 8.37
C SER A 29 11.34 -0.80 8.02
N LYS A 30 11.61 -0.52 6.74
CA LYS A 30 12.88 0.00 6.23
C LYS A 30 12.85 1.50 5.96
N HIS A 31 11.73 2.17 6.23
CA HIS A 31 11.51 3.59 5.92
C HIS A 31 11.89 3.94 4.47
N THR A 32 11.47 3.11 3.52
CA THR A 32 11.86 3.24 2.12
C THR A 32 10.68 3.18 1.17
N SER A 33 10.80 3.87 0.04
CA SER A 33 9.83 3.83 -1.04
C SER A 33 10.25 2.83 -2.12
N GLY A 34 9.30 2.19 -2.78
CA GLY A 34 9.63 1.23 -3.82
C GLY A 34 8.45 0.82 -4.68
N TRP A 35 8.76 0.26 -5.85
CA TRP A 35 7.78 -0.37 -6.72
C TRP A 35 7.46 -1.77 -6.19
N ILE A 36 6.17 -2.07 -6.05
CA ILE A 36 5.67 -3.37 -5.65
C ILE A 36 4.68 -3.90 -6.68
N GLN A 37 4.55 -5.21 -6.74
CA GLN A 37 3.52 -5.86 -7.53
C GLN A 37 2.31 -6.11 -6.65
N SER A 38 1.18 -5.53 -7.02
CA SER A 38 -0.09 -5.76 -6.35
C SER A 38 -1.10 -6.36 -7.31
N SER A 39 -1.73 -7.46 -6.90
CA SER A 39 -2.80 -8.11 -7.66
C SER A 39 -4.06 -7.24 -7.73
N SER A 40 -4.18 -6.28 -6.79
CA SER A 40 -5.30 -5.34 -6.71
C SER A 40 -5.24 -4.29 -7.84
N PHE A 41 -4.09 -4.13 -8.49
CA PHE A 41 -3.85 -3.16 -9.56
C PHE A 41 -3.40 -3.91 -10.82
N ARG A 42 -3.66 -3.34 -12.00
CA ARG A 42 -3.31 -3.98 -13.29
C ARG A 42 -1.80 -3.95 -13.61
N GLY A 43 -0.97 -3.43 -12.71
CA GLY A 43 0.45 -3.21 -12.96
C GLY A 43 1.26 -2.94 -11.69
N PRO A 44 2.57 -2.68 -11.81
CA PRO A 44 3.41 -2.30 -10.69
C PRO A 44 2.93 -0.96 -10.13
N VAL A 45 2.94 -0.85 -8.80
CA VAL A 45 2.52 0.35 -8.09
C VAL A 45 3.69 0.86 -7.26
N PHE A 46 3.89 2.17 -7.27
CA PHE A 46 4.93 2.79 -6.46
C PHE A 46 4.36 3.10 -5.08
N VAL A 47 5.03 2.69 -4.02
CA VAL A 47 4.61 2.96 -2.65
C VAL A 47 5.63 3.88 -2.01
N ASP A 48 5.18 5.03 -1.54
CA ASP A 48 5.94 5.93 -0.70
C ASP A 48 5.45 5.78 0.75
N THR A 49 6.26 5.11 1.56
CA THR A 49 5.98 4.92 2.98
C THR A 49 6.21 6.18 3.80
N THR A 50 6.99 7.15 3.30
CA THR A 50 7.24 8.40 4.02
C THR A 50 6.02 9.31 3.92
N GLN A 51 5.42 9.38 2.73
CA GLN A 51 4.23 10.18 2.46
C GLN A 51 2.91 9.44 2.72
N MET A 52 2.95 8.13 2.97
CA MET A 52 1.77 7.27 3.10
C MET A 52 0.87 7.34 1.86
N VAL A 53 1.48 7.25 0.69
CA VAL A 53 0.79 7.30 -0.61
C VAL A 53 1.26 6.13 -1.47
N LEU A 54 0.35 5.55 -2.25
CA LEU A 54 0.70 4.74 -3.40
C LEU A 54 0.33 5.45 -4.71
N ILE A 55 1.16 5.25 -5.73
CA ILE A 55 0.92 5.75 -7.08
C ILE A 55 0.72 4.53 -7.98
N ALA A 56 -0.48 4.43 -8.56
CA ALA A 56 -0.87 3.37 -9.46
C ALA A 56 -1.50 3.98 -10.71
N ASP A 57 -1.00 3.61 -11.88
CA ASP A 57 -1.57 4.05 -13.18
C ASP A 57 -1.68 5.59 -13.32
N GLY A 58 -0.75 6.33 -12.71
CA GLY A 58 -0.75 7.80 -12.68
C GLY A 58 -1.64 8.44 -11.62
N TYR A 59 -2.37 7.67 -10.83
CA TYR A 59 -3.18 8.14 -9.71
C TYR A 59 -2.49 7.92 -8.37
N SER A 60 -2.50 8.95 -7.52
CA SER A 60 -2.04 8.86 -6.13
C SER A 60 -3.20 8.55 -5.20
N CYS A 61 -3.11 7.43 -4.48
CA CYS A 61 -4.05 6.98 -3.47
C CYS A 61 -3.38 6.99 -2.09
N ALA A 62 -4.05 7.52 -1.07
CA ALA A 62 -3.53 7.45 0.30
C ALA A 62 -3.55 6.00 0.80
N ILE A 63 -2.54 5.60 1.57
CA ILE A 63 -2.49 4.31 2.25
C ILE A 63 -2.47 4.50 3.76
N ALA A 64 -2.98 3.52 4.49
CA ALA A 64 -2.96 3.53 5.94
C ALA A 64 -2.66 2.14 6.51
N ARG A 65 -2.01 2.15 7.67
CA ARG A 65 -1.66 0.98 8.46
C ARG A 65 -2.56 0.91 9.68
N ARG A 66 -3.22 -0.23 9.89
CA ARG A 66 -4.02 -0.48 11.11
C ARG A 66 -3.54 -1.73 11.84
N THR A 67 -3.59 -1.69 13.16
CA THR A 67 -3.37 -2.83 14.04
C THR A 67 -4.72 -3.37 14.47
N THR A 68 -4.97 -4.65 14.21
CA THR A 68 -6.13 -5.40 14.74
C THR A 68 -5.69 -6.38 15.82
#